data_AF-A0A5M9MRQ7-F1
#
_entry.id   AF-A0A5M9MRQ7-F1
#
_cell.length_a   1.000
_cell.length_b   1.000
_cell.length_c   1.000
_cell.angle_alpha   90.00
_cell.angle_beta   90.00
_cell.angle_gamma   90.00
#
_symmetry.space_group_name_H-M   'P 1'
#
loop_
_entity.id
_entity.type
_entity.pdbx_description
1 polymer ?
#
loop_
_entity_poly.entity_id
_entity_poly.type
_entity_poly.pdbx_seq_one_letter_code
_entity_poly.pdbx_strand_id
1 'polypeptide(L)'
;MPKQSCATGQSLSAHTGLHEVSDNRTDLHKRQSLNTDALINRIGNSEGCPTTRRVALVGIATDCTYTASFNSTESVRRNLINVVNTASEVFERTFNISLGLHNVTISDSVCSDRASDATPWNAACSDGNMDGRLRQFTSWRQSLQDSTNAYWTLMTGCPTRGEVGVSWVGQLCNPQNGVNVVAQTSNEWQVFAHESAHTFGAVHDCTADTCSSGQCCPRSTSTCDANAQYLMNPFSASSQSDFSPCTVGNVCGLIGSGNVLTRCLISNRNVPTITANECGNGIVEEGEDSALMYLPEDTAWEQADRYWTALLVAVDSVAMDSAGRIRTVTGPLGSIVIGLW
;
A
#
# COMPACT_ATOMS: atom_id res chain seq x y z
N MET A 1 37.99 -0.15 31.59
CA MET A 1 37.78 0.81 30.48
C MET A 1 36.41 1.43 30.65
N PRO A 2 36.29 2.77 30.73
CA PRO A 2 35.08 3.41 31.24
C PRO A 2 34.04 3.72 30.15
N LYS A 3 32.79 3.81 30.61
CA LYS A 3 31.58 4.24 29.87
C LYS A 3 31.62 5.74 29.52
N GLN A 4 31.13 6.11 28.34
CA GLN A 4 30.67 7.47 27.95
C GLN A 4 29.42 7.27 27.07
N SER A 5 28.18 7.57 27.49
CA SER A 5 27.52 8.85 27.81
C SER A 5 27.20 9.70 26.56
N CYS A 6 25.91 9.74 26.19
CA CYS A 6 25.34 10.65 25.20
C CYS A 6 24.78 11.91 25.88
N ALA A 7 25.35 13.08 25.54
CA ALA A 7 24.86 14.46 25.69
C ALA A 7 26.01 15.36 25.19
N THR A 8 25.88 16.49 24.48
CA THR A 8 24.79 17.44 24.20
C THR A 8 25.21 18.34 23.02
N GLY A 9 24.26 19.11 22.48
CA GLY A 9 24.31 19.81 21.19
C GLY A 9 25.36 20.88 20.94
N GLN A 10 25.42 21.31 19.67
CA GLN A 10 25.84 22.64 19.28
C GLN A 10 24.83 23.24 18.29
N SER A 11 24.46 24.47 18.62
CA SER A 11 23.58 25.41 17.92
C SER A 11 24.09 25.75 16.52
N LEU A 12 23.19 25.77 15.53
CA LEU A 12 23.40 26.51 14.28
C LEU A 12 22.25 27.50 14.07
N SER A 13 22.66 28.73 13.81
CA SER A 13 21.86 29.96 13.77
C SER A 13 20.72 29.91 12.76
N ALA A 14 19.60 30.50 13.19
CA ALA A 14 18.44 30.78 12.36
C ALA A 14 18.79 31.75 11.21
N HIS A 15 18.53 31.32 9.98
CA HIS A 15 18.27 32.22 8.87
C HIS A 15 16.75 32.32 8.69
N THR A 16 16.19 33.45 9.09
CA THR A 16 14.82 33.84 8.81
C THR A 16 14.70 34.18 7.32
N GLY A 17 14.15 33.25 6.54
CA GLY A 17 13.63 33.49 5.21
C GLY A 17 12.19 33.03 5.16
N LEU A 18 11.26 33.94 5.44
CA LEU A 18 9.85 33.74 5.12
C LEU A 18 9.73 33.65 3.60
N HIS A 19 9.76 32.45 3.05
CA HIS A 19 9.29 32.20 1.70
C HIS A 19 7.78 32.00 1.77
N GLU A 20 7.02 32.99 1.27
CA GLU A 20 5.61 32.81 0.93
C GLU A 20 5.49 31.58 0.02
N VAL A 21 4.90 30.50 0.55
CA VAL A 21 4.44 29.39 -0.27
C VAL A 21 3.22 29.90 -1.02
N SER A 22 3.45 30.27 -2.28
CA SER A 22 2.42 30.68 -3.23
C SER A 22 1.32 29.61 -3.30
N ASP A 23 0.12 29.98 -2.86
CA ASP A 23 -1.13 29.21 -2.99
C ASP A 23 -1.52 29.13 -4.48
N ASN A 24 -0.85 28.24 -5.22
CA ASN A 24 -1.13 28.05 -6.62
C ASN A 24 -2.09 26.87 -6.78
N ARG A 25 -3.38 27.18 -7.01
CA ARG A 25 -4.46 26.23 -7.39
C ARG A 25 -4.07 25.23 -8.49
N THR A 26 -2.99 25.46 -9.22
CA THR A 26 -2.41 24.51 -10.20
C THR A 26 -1.80 23.25 -9.58
N ASP A 27 -1.30 23.28 -8.33
CA ASP A 27 -0.79 22.07 -7.65
C ASP A 27 -1.92 21.12 -7.20
N LEU A 28 -3.14 21.63 -7.07
CA LEU A 28 -4.34 20.82 -6.85
C LEU A 28 -4.77 20.02 -8.10
N HIS A 29 -4.39 20.46 -9.31
CA HIS A 29 -4.80 19.81 -10.56
C HIS A 29 -3.85 18.70 -11.05
N LYS A 30 -2.62 18.61 -10.51
CA LYS A 30 -1.72 17.47 -10.76
C LYS A 30 -2.09 16.22 -9.95
N ARG A 31 -3.17 16.27 -9.19
CA ARG A 31 -3.48 15.28 -8.15
C ARG A 31 -4.09 13.97 -8.64
N GLN A 32 -4.62 13.88 -9.86
CA GLN A 32 -5.29 12.64 -10.32
C GLN A 32 -5.62 12.60 -11.83
N SER A 33 -5.23 13.61 -12.62
CA SER A 33 -5.68 13.72 -14.02
C SER A 33 -4.49 13.71 -14.98
N LEU A 34 -4.41 12.66 -15.81
CA LEU A 34 -3.55 12.57 -17.00
C LEU A 34 -4.42 12.58 -18.27
N ASN A 35 -3.81 12.89 -19.41
CA ASN A 35 -4.49 12.93 -20.71
C ASN A 35 -5.00 11.53 -21.12
N THR A 36 -6.31 11.40 -21.35
CA THR A 36 -7.07 10.15 -21.51
C THR A 36 -6.92 9.47 -22.87
N ASP A 37 -6.61 10.21 -23.93
CA ASP A 37 -6.42 9.62 -25.27
C ASP A 37 -5.23 8.65 -25.30
N ALA A 38 -4.27 8.83 -24.38
CA ALA A 38 -3.14 7.93 -24.19
C ALA A 38 -3.50 6.64 -23.44
N LEU A 39 -4.58 6.64 -22.64
CA LEU A 39 -4.95 5.52 -21.76
C LEU A 39 -5.70 4.41 -22.53
N ILE A 40 -6.67 4.78 -23.39
CA ILE A 40 -7.48 3.82 -24.15
C ILE A 40 -6.61 2.92 -25.04
N ASN A 41 -5.58 3.49 -25.66
CA ASN A 41 -4.69 2.78 -26.57
C ASN A 41 -3.69 1.83 -25.87
N ARG A 42 -3.64 1.85 -24.53
CA ARG A 42 -2.70 1.05 -23.73
C ARG A 42 -3.38 0.05 -22.80
N ILE A 43 -4.70 -0.04 -22.82
CA ILE A 43 -5.45 -0.96 -21.95
C ILE A 43 -4.90 -2.39 -22.09
N GLY A 44 -4.46 -2.96 -20.97
CA GLY A 44 -3.89 -4.31 -20.87
C GLY A 44 -2.47 -4.45 -21.43
N ASN A 45 -1.87 -3.37 -21.96
CA ASN A 45 -0.50 -3.42 -22.48
C ASN A 45 0.52 -3.29 -21.35
N SER A 46 1.27 -4.36 -21.09
CA SER A 46 2.34 -4.38 -20.09
C SER A 46 3.69 -3.87 -20.61
N GLU A 47 3.77 -3.44 -21.88
CA GLU A 47 4.99 -2.88 -22.46
C GLU A 47 5.46 -1.65 -21.67
N GLY A 48 6.74 -1.68 -21.29
CA GLY A 48 7.37 -0.67 -20.44
C GLY A 48 7.56 -1.13 -18.99
N CYS A 49 6.75 -2.05 -18.47
CA CYS A 49 7.05 -2.68 -17.19
C CYS A 49 8.30 -3.57 -17.26
N PRO A 50 9.01 -3.78 -16.14
CA PRO A 50 10.18 -4.65 -16.10
C PRO A 50 9.91 -6.07 -16.60
N THR A 51 10.79 -6.61 -17.44
CA THR A 51 10.75 -8.03 -17.87
C THR A 51 11.43 -8.97 -16.87
N THR A 52 12.22 -8.43 -15.95
CA THR A 52 12.77 -9.15 -14.79
C THR A 52 12.31 -8.50 -13.50
N ARG A 53 12.15 -9.33 -12.45
CA ARG A 53 11.70 -8.87 -11.13
C ARG A 53 12.56 -7.72 -10.61
N ARG A 54 11.88 -6.65 -10.20
CA ARG A 54 12.48 -5.49 -9.53
C ARG A 54 11.87 -5.31 -8.15
N VAL A 55 12.57 -4.58 -7.28
CA VAL A 55 12.07 -4.24 -5.95
C VAL A 55 12.04 -2.73 -5.79
N ALA A 56 10.89 -2.21 -5.36
CA ALA A 56 10.72 -0.86 -4.87
C ALA A 56 10.83 -0.88 -3.35
N LEU A 57 11.90 -0.30 -2.81
CA LEU A 57 12.07 -0.17 -1.36
C LEU A 57 11.12 0.91 -0.83
N VAL A 58 10.36 0.58 0.20
CA VAL A 58 9.34 1.44 0.81
C VAL A 58 9.78 1.81 2.21
N GLY A 59 9.80 3.11 2.49
CA GLY A 59 9.85 3.63 3.85
C GLY A 59 8.44 3.82 4.40
N ILE A 60 8.21 3.46 5.65
CA ILE A 60 6.95 3.72 6.35
C ILE A 60 7.21 4.51 7.62
N ALA A 61 6.38 5.51 7.87
CA ALA A 61 6.30 6.20 9.14
C ALA A 61 4.88 6.06 9.71
N THR A 62 4.73 5.91 11.03
CA THR A 62 3.42 5.96 11.70
C THR A 62 3.35 7.20 12.57
N ASP A 63 2.22 7.90 12.52
CA ASP A 63 1.94 8.94 13.51
C ASP A 63 1.44 8.33 14.83
N CYS A 64 1.35 9.18 15.85
CA CYS A 64 0.89 8.81 17.17
C CYS A 64 -0.51 8.21 17.19
N THR A 65 -1.42 8.71 16.34
CA THR A 65 -2.80 8.23 16.28
C THR A 65 -2.90 6.84 15.67
N TYR A 66 -2.05 6.54 14.68
CA TYR A 66 -1.91 5.21 14.13
C TYR A 66 -1.37 4.25 15.19
N THR A 67 -0.24 4.61 15.82
CA THR A 67 0.35 3.78 16.88
C THR A 67 -0.63 3.54 18.04
N ALA A 68 -1.43 4.55 18.42
CA ALA A 68 -2.43 4.45 19.49
C ALA A 68 -3.55 3.43 19.21
N SER A 69 -3.80 3.09 17.94
CA SER A 69 -4.81 2.10 17.58
C SER A 69 -4.38 0.66 17.86
N PHE A 70 -3.11 0.45 18.23
CA PHE A 70 -2.52 -0.85 18.47
C PHE A 70 -2.11 -1.01 19.94
N ASN A 71 -2.11 -2.27 20.41
CA ASN A 71 -1.78 -2.58 21.80
C ASN A 71 -0.27 -2.53 22.09
N SER A 72 0.58 -2.58 21.05
CA SER A 72 2.03 -2.50 21.18
C SER A 72 2.72 -2.11 19.87
N THR A 73 3.93 -1.56 19.95
CA THR A 73 4.81 -1.31 18.79
C THR A 73 5.05 -2.57 17.95
N GLU A 74 5.09 -3.75 18.57
CA GLU A 74 5.23 -5.02 17.86
C GLU A 74 3.98 -5.35 17.04
N SER A 75 2.77 -5.08 17.56
CA SER A 75 1.55 -5.23 16.75
C SER A 75 1.47 -4.23 15.60
N VAL A 76 1.98 -3.00 15.78
CA VAL A 76 2.12 -2.04 14.68
C VAL A 76 3.05 -2.63 13.61
N ARG A 77 4.24 -3.07 14.00
CA ARG A 77 5.24 -3.61 13.06
C ARG A 77 4.72 -4.80 12.27
N ARG A 78 4.08 -5.76 12.93
CA ARG A 78 3.46 -6.92 12.27
C ARG A 78 2.35 -6.49 11.29
N ASN A 79 1.52 -5.52 11.66
CA ASN A 79 0.50 -5.00 10.76
C ASN A 79 1.11 -4.37 9.50
N LEU A 80 2.15 -3.52 9.67
CA LEU A 80 2.84 -2.89 8.54
C LEU A 80 3.46 -3.91 7.59
N ILE A 81 4.08 -4.96 8.14
CA ILE A 81 4.64 -6.06 7.34
C ILE A 81 3.53 -6.74 6.53
N ASN A 82 2.40 -7.08 7.16
CA ASN A 82 1.28 -7.75 6.49
C ASN A 82 0.67 -6.87 5.38
N VAL A 83 0.48 -5.58 5.65
CA VAL A 83 -0.03 -4.61 4.66
C VAL A 83 0.88 -4.53 3.44
N VAL A 84 2.19 -4.37 3.65
CA VAL A 84 3.16 -4.26 2.56
C VAL A 84 3.27 -5.58 1.78
N ASN A 85 3.36 -6.72 2.47
CA ASN A 85 3.48 -8.03 1.82
C ASN A 85 2.25 -8.34 0.96
N THR A 86 1.05 -8.08 1.47
CA THR A 86 -0.21 -8.31 0.72
C THR A 86 -0.28 -7.41 -0.52
N ALA A 87 0.07 -6.13 -0.40
CA ALA A 87 0.13 -5.24 -1.54
C ALA A 87 1.24 -5.64 -2.53
N SER A 88 2.40 -6.06 -2.04
CA SER A 88 3.55 -6.51 -2.83
C SER A 88 3.15 -7.66 -3.77
N GLU A 89 2.34 -8.60 -3.31
CA GLU A 89 1.87 -9.72 -4.13
C GLU A 89 1.13 -9.23 -5.40
N VAL A 90 0.24 -8.24 -5.25
CA VAL A 90 -0.51 -7.68 -6.39
C VAL A 90 0.42 -6.90 -7.31
N PHE A 91 1.35 -6.12 -6.77
CA PHE A 91 2.34 -5.39 -7.56
C PHE A 91 3.29 -6.32 -8.32
N GLU A 92 3.75 -7.41 -7.69
CA GLU A 92 4.65 -8.36 -8.33
C GLU A 92 3.95 -9.05 -9.50
N ARG A 93 2.76 -9.63 -9.27
CA ARG A 93 2.06 -10.36 -10.34
C ARG A 93 1.60 -9.46 -11.48
N THR A 94 1.39 -8.17 -11.21
CA THR A 94 0.88 -7.22 -12.21
C THR A 94 1.99 -6.50 -12.96
N PHE A 95 3.02 -6.03 -12.25
CA PHE A 95 4.05 -5.14 -12.79
C PHE A 95 5.45 -5.72 -12.79
N ASN A 96 5.64 -6.94 -12.26
CA ASN A 96 6.95 -7.55 -12.03
C ASN A 96 7.83 -6.72 -11.08
N ILE A 97 7.18 -6.02 -10.14
CA ILE A 97 7.82 -5.16 -9.13
C ILE A 97 7.29 -5.58 -7.76
N SER A 98 8.15 -6.07 -6.86
CA SER A 98 7.78 -6.31 -5.47
C SER A 98 7.96 -5.03 -4.65
N LEU A 99 7.16 -4.86 -3.61
CA LEU A 99 7.29 -3.79 -2.62
C LEU A 99 8.03 -4.33 -1.40
N GLY A 100 9.20 -3.77 -1.08
CA GLY A 100 10.03 -4.21 0.04
C GLY A 100 10.04 -3.20 1.18
N LEU A 101 9.64 -3.58 2.38
CA LEU A 101 9.70 -2.70 3.55
C LEU A 101 11.16 -2.50 4.01
N HIS A 102 11.72 -1.31 3.84
CA HIS A 102 13.15 -1.04 4.10
C HIS A 102 13.40 -0.12 5.30
N ASN A 103 12.57 0.89 5.52
CA ASN A 103 12.67 1.74 6.71
C ASN A 103 11.32 1.84 7.42
N VAL A 104 11.35 1.79 8.75
CA VAL A 104 10.15 1.90 9.60
C VAL A 104 10.43 2.89 10.71
N THR A 105 9.63 3.96 10.79
CA THR A 105 9.66 4.94 11.88
C THR A 105 8.32 4.90 12.62
N ILE A 106 8.30 4.37 13.85
CA ILE A 106 7.08 4.29 14.65
C ILE A 106 7.10 5.38 15.71
N SER A 107 6.15 6.31 15.64
CA SER A 107 5.99 7.35 16.67
C SER A 107 5.36 6.78 17.94
N ASP A 108 5.59 7.42 19.09
CA ASP A 108 4.90 7.10 20.35
C ASP A 108 3.37 7.18 20.20
N SER A 109 2.64 6.33 20.92
CA SER A 109 1.17 6.28 20.88
C SER A 109 0.47 7.50 21.49
N VAL A 110 1.21 8.35 22.20
CA VAL A 110 0.67 9.58 22.77
C VAL A 110 1.06 10.75 21.87
N CYS A 111 0.07 11.39 21.27
CA CYS A 111 0.29 12.62 20.52
C CYS A 111 0.71 13.73 21.48
N SER A 112 1.80 14.43 21.17
CA SER A 112 2.16 15.65 21.88
C SER A 112 1.16 16.76 21.54
N ASP A 113 0.95 17.70 22.48
CA ASP A 113 0.09 18.87 22.26
C ASP A 113 0.51 19.72 21.05
N ARG A 114 1.76 19.55 20.62
CA ARG A 114 2.33 20.16 19.40
C ARG A 114 3.31 19.20 18.75
N ALA A 115 3.18 19.01 17.44
CA ALA A 115 4.16 18.26 16.65
C ALA A 115 5.54 18.94 16.67
N SER A 116 6.60 18.13 16.67
CA SER A 116 7.98 18.65 16.68
C SER A 116 8.39 19.17 15.29
N ASP A 117 9.36 20.09 15.24
CA ASP A 117 9.91 20.57 13.96
C ASP A 117 10.61 19.45 13.17
N ALA A 118 11.08 18.40 13.86
CA ALA A 118 11.72 17.24 13.24
C ALA A 118 10.72 16.26 12.58
N THR A 119 9.50 16.16 13.14
CA THR A 119 8.44 15.27 12.66
C THR A 119 7.08 16.00 12.67
N PRO A 120 6.91 17.05 11.85
CA PRO A 120 5.71 17.88 11.88
C PRO A 120 4.43 17.12 11.47
N TRP A 121 4.60 15.97 10.80
CA TRP A 121 3.54 15.04 10.41
C TRP A 121 3.05 14.14 11.57
N ASN A 122 3.79 14.05 12.68
CA ASN A 122 3.38 13.30 13.87
C ASN A 122 2.47 14.19 14.74
N ALA A 123 1.20 14.27 14.37
CA ALA A 123 0.23 15.19 14.96
C ALA A 123 -1.13 14.52 15.20
N ALA A 124 -1.92 15.07 16.12
CA ALA A 124 -3.27 14.58 16.41
C ALA A 124 -4.24 14.83 15.25
N CYS A 125 -5.38 14.13 15.21
CA CYS A 125 -6.36 14.30 14.12
C CYS A 125 -6.95 15.72 14.06
N SER A 126 -6.91 16.49 15.14
CA SER A 126 -7.33 17.89 15.19
C SER A 126 -6.43 18.84 14.40
N ASP A 127 -5.19 18.44 14.12
CA ASP A 127 -4.13 19.37 13.71
C ASP A 127 -3.99 19.50 12.18
N GLY A 128 -4.89 18.87 11.42
CA GLY A 128 -4.91 18.97 9.97
C GLY A 128 -5.75 17.88 9.29
N ASN A 129 -5.79 17.94 7.97
CA ASN A 129 -6.40 16.93 7.11
C ASN A 129 -5.33 16.09 6.37
N MET A 130 -5.77 15.07 5.63
CA MET A 130 -4.91 14.25 4.75
C MET A 130 -3.97 15.08 3.88
N ASP A 131 -4.49 16.14 3.27
CA ASP A 131 -3.72 17.09 2.46
C ASP A 131 -2.59 17.80 3.22
N GLY A 132 -2.89 18.28 4.43
CA GLY A 132 -1.91 18.90 5.31
C GLY A 132 -0.82 17.91 5.73
N ARG A 133 -1.23 16.70 6.07
CA ARG A 133 -0.34 15.58 6.45
C ARG A 133 0.58 15.20 5.30
N LEU A 134 0.05 15.08 4.08
CA LEU A 134 0.84 14.80 2.88
C LEU A 134 1.91 15.88 2.67
N ARG A 135 1.55 17.16 2.77
CA ARG A 135 2.52 18.26 2.63
C ARG A 135 3.59 18.24 3.71
N GLN A 136 3.22 18.07 4.97
CA GLN A 136 4.18 17.97 6.09
C GLN A 136 5.11 16.77 5.92
N PHE A 137 4.58 15.62 5.52
CA PHE A 137 5.36 14.42 5.31
C PHE A 137 6.27 14.52 4.08
N THR A 138 5.83 15.23 3.04
CA THR A 138 6.66 15.58 1.88
C THR A 138 7.84 16.47 2.29
N SER A 139 7.61 17.53 3.07
CA SER A 139 8.69 18.38 3.59
C SER A 139 9.67 17.60 4.46
N TRP A 140 9.18 16.66 5.28
CA TRP A 140 10.03 15.76 6.04
C TRP A 140 10.87 14.85 5.13
N ARG A 141 10.27 14.23 4.11
CA ARG A 141 11.01 13.41 3.12
C ARG A 141 12.14 14.23 2.48
N GLN A 142 11.86 15.47 2.06
CA GLN A 142 12.86 16.36 1.46
C GLN A 142 14.05 16.60 2.39
N SER A 143 13.83 16.62 3.72
CA SER A 143 14.90 16.80 4.71
C SER A 143 15.79 15.57 4.90
N LEU A 144 15.30 14.36 4.59
CA LEU A 144 16.06 13.11 4.76
C LEU A 144 17.23 12.97 3.78
N GLN A 145 17.13 13.64 2.62
CA GLN A 145 18.07 13.46 1.50
C GLN A 145 18.23 11.98 1.07
N ASP A 146 17.26 11.15 1.41
CA ASP A 146 17.22 9.73 1.09
C ASP A 146 16.81 9.50 -0.38
N SER A 147 17.61 8.72 -1.08
CA SER A 147 17.35 8.31 -2.47
C SER A 147 17.26 6.79 -2.64
N THR A 148 17.37 6.03 -1.53
CA THR A 148 17.29 4.58 -1.51
C THR A 148 15.83 4.12 -1.53
N ASN A 149 14.97 4.71 -0.69
CA ASN A 149 13.55 4.38 -0.73
C ASN A 149 12.89 4.95 -1.99
N ALA A 150 12.22 4.08 -2.72
CA ALA A 150 11.43 4.43 -3.88
C ALA A 150 10.32 5.42 -3.51
N TYR A 151 9.66 5.18 -2.37
CA TYR A 151 8.72 6.13 -1.77
C TYR A 151 8.56 5.93 -0.27
N TRP A 152 7.92 6.92 0.36
CA TRP A 152 7.60 6.91 1.78
C TRP A 152 6.08 6.98 1.97
N THR A 153 5.55 6.18 2.89
CA THR A 153 4.13 6.16 3.26
C THR A 153 3.96 6.59 4.71
N LEU A 154 3.08 7.55 4.98
CA LEU A 154 2.65 7.89 6.34
C LEU A 154 1.37 7.13 6.67
N MET A 155 1.43 6.30 7.70
CA MET A 155 0.27 5.63 8.27
C MET A 155 -0.30 6.48 9.40
N THR A 156 -1.60 6.76 9.35
CA THR A 156 -2.29 7.68 10.28
C THR A 156 -3.63 7.12 10.74
N GLY A 157 -4.08 7.44 11.95
CA GLY A 157 -5.42 7.11 12.45
C GLY A 157 -6.49 8.11 12.02
N CYS A 158 -6.16 9.11 11.17
CA CYS A 158 -6.96 10.32 10.98
C CYS A 158 -7.53 10.49 9.56
N PRO A 159 -8.57 9.74 9.14
CA PRO A 159 -9.22 9.96 7.85
C PRO A 159 -9.90 11.35 7.80
N THR A 160 -10.06 11.93 6.61
CA THR A 160 -10.72 13.23 6.43
C THR A 160 -11.92 13.13 5.51
N ARG A 161 -13.14 13.33 6.02
CA ARG A 161 -14.38 13.42 5.20
C ARG A 161 -14.58 12.24 4.22
N GLY A 162 -14.18 11.03 4.63
CA GLY A 162 -14.25 9.82 3.79
C GLY A 162 -13.02 9.57 2.93
N GLU A 163 -12.09 10.53 2.82
CA GLU A 163 -10.76 10.32 2.25
C GLU A 163 -9.91 9.54 3.26
N VAL A 164 -9.45 8.37 2.81
CA VAL A 164 -8.66 7.42 3.60
C VAL A 164 -7.23 7.27 3.06
N GLY A 165 -6.91 7.95 1.96
CA GLY A 165 -5.58 7.94 1.37
C GLY A 165 -5.39 9.14 0.45
N VAL A 166 -4.14 9.58 0.31
CA VAL A 166 -3.74 10.61 -0.65
C VAL A 166 -2.28 10.42 -1.06
N SER A 167 -1.97 10.63 -2.34
CA SER A 167 -0.65 10.35 -2.91
C SER A 167 -0.23 11.38 -3.94
N TRP A 168 1.07 11.66 -4.03
CA TRP A 168 1.62 12.38 -5.17
C TRP A 168 1.76 11.44 -6.37
N VAL A 169 1.05 11.76 -7.45
CA VAL A 169 1.01 10.91 -8.64
C VAL A 169 2.35 10.91 -9.39
N GLY A 170 2.82 9.71 -9.75
CA GLY A 170 4.00 9.51 -10.61
C GLY A 170 5.33 9.91 -9.97
N GLN A 171 5.40 9.92 -8.64
CA GLN A 171 6.60 10.32 -7.88
C GLN A 171 7.46 9.14 -7.42
N LEU A 172 7.28 7.94 -7.97
CA LEU A 172 8.18 6.80 -7.76
C LEU A 172 9.64 7.21 -7.99
N CYS A 173 10.54 6.78 -7.11
CA CYS A 173 11.98 7.11 -7.12
C CYS A 173 12.31 8.63 -7.13
N ASN A 174 11.34 9.51 -6.87
CA ASN A 174 11.60 10.93 -6.67
C ASN A 174 11.98 11.17 -5.20
N PRO A 175 13.27 11.50 -4.91
CA PRO A 175 13.73 11.68 -3.52
C PRO A 175 13.04 12.83 -2.79
N GLN A 176 12.40 13.76 -3.50
CA GLN A 176 11.73 14.91 -2.91
C GLN A 176 10.23 14.67 -2.67
N ASN A 177 9.55 13.98 -3.58
CA ASN A 177 8.08 14.01 -3.63
C ASN A 177 7.40 12.65 -3.61
N GLY A 178 8.11 11.52 -3.61
CA GLY A 178 7.46 10.19 -3.60
C GLY A 178 6.84 9.88 -2.24
N VAL A 179 5.73 10.50 -1.94
CA VAL A 179 5.09 10.41 -0.65
C VAL A 179 3.61 10.15 -0.85
N ASN A 180 3.07 9.28 0.00
CA ASN A 180 1.64 9.12 0.18
C ASN A 180 1.29 9.01 1.67
N VAL A 181 0.00 9.10 1.97
CA VAL A 181 -0.57 9.00 3.30
C VAL A 181 -1.72 8.00 3.23
N VAL A 182 -1.77 7.08 4.19
CA VAL A 182 -2.78 6.03 4.30
C VAL A 182 -3.37 6.09 5.70
N ALA A 183 -4.68 6.25 5.78
CA ALA A 183 -5.42 6.15 7.03
C ALA A 183 -5.73 4.69 7.36
N GLN A 184 -5.72 4.36 8.65
CA GLN A 184 -6.15 3.05 9.13
C GLN A 184 -7.63 2.81 8.78
N THR A 185 -7.91 1.67 8.16
CA THR A 185 -9.27 1.24 7.81
C THR A 185 -9.39 -0.29 7.89
N SER A 186 -10.58 -0.84 7.68
CA SER A 186 -10.76 -2.29 7.53
C SER A 186 -10.19 -2.85 6.22
N ASN A 187 -9.92 -1.98 5.23
CA ASN A 187 -9.41 -2.33 3.90
C ASN A 187 -8.01 -1.73 3.70
N GLU A 188 -7.21 -1.68 4.78
CA GLU A 188 -5.98 -0.89 4.82
C GLU A 188 -4.95 -1.29 3.75
N TRP A 189 -4.80 -2.59 3.48
CA TRP A 189 -3.85 -3.03 2.46
C TRP A 189 -4.31 -2.63 1.04
N GLN A 190 -5.62 -2.59 0.77
CA GLN A 190 -6.14 -2.10 -0.51
C GLN A 190 -5.88 -0.60 -0.66
N VAL A 191 -6.09 0.18 0.40
CA VAL A 191 -5.78 1.62 0.39
C VAL A 191 -4.27 1.83 0.21
N PHE A 192 -3.43 1.07 0.89
CA PHE A 192 -1.98 1.13 0.69
C PHE A 192 -1.57 0.79 -0.74
N ALA A 193 -2.13 -0.27 -1.34
CA ALA A 193 -1.88 -0.63 -2.72
C ALA A 193 -2.34 0.46 -3.70
N HIS A 194 -3.51 1.07 -3.45
CA HIS A 194 -4.08 2.17 -4.22
C HIS A 194 -3.17 3.41 -4.21
N GLU A 195 -2.77 3.88 -3.03
CA GLU A 195 -1.92 5.06 -2.89
C GLU A 195 -0.51 4.83 -3.43
N SER A 196 -0.01 3.60 -3.28
CA SER A 196 1.23 3.16 -3.93
C SER A 196 1.10 3.20 -5.44
N ALA A 197 -0.01 2.76 -6.02
CA ALA A 197 -0.21 2.77 -7.46
C ALA A 197 -0.30 4.20 -8.02
N HIS A 198 -0.89 5.15 -7.28
CA HIS A 198 -0.78 6.57 -7.58
C HIS A 198 0.69 7.03 -7.62
N THR A 199 1.53 6.62 -6.67
CA THR A 199 2.97 6.94 -6.70
C THR A 199 3.65 6.40 -7.96
N PHE A 200 3.18 5.27 -8.50
CA PHE A 200 3.61 4.70 -9.80
C PHE A 200 2.97 5.38 -11.03
N GLY A 201 2.08 6.35 -10.83
CA GLY A 201 1.47 7.14 -11.88
C GLY A 201 0.08 6.67 -12.32
N ALA A 202 -0.52 5.71 -11.62
CA ALA A 202 -1.88 5.28 -11.88
C ALA A 202 -2.88 6.43 -11.65
N VAL A 203 -3.92 6.49 -12.47
CA VAL A 203 -5.13 7.29 -12.24
C VAL A 203 -6.28 6.40 -11.79
N HIS A 204 -7.33 7.01 -11.26
CA HIS A 204 -8.52 6.26 -10.85
C HIS A 204 -9.19 5.54 -12.02
N ASP A 205 -9.70 4.35 -11.76
CA ASP A 205 -10.64 3.67 -12.66
C ASP A 205 -11.96 4.44 -12.73
N CYS A 206 -12.60 4.38 -13.89
CA CYS A 206 -13.86 5.06 -14.10
C CYS A 206 -14.99 4.46 -13.26
N THR A 207 -15.83 5.33 -12.70
CA THR A 207 -17.18 5.01 -12.20
C THR A 207 -18.21 5.48 -13.21
N ALA A 208 -19.47 5.08 -13.04
CA ALA A 208 -20.60 5.60 -13.82
C ALA A 208 -20.58 7.14 -13.94
N ASP A 209 -20.27 7.84 -12.84
CA ASP A 209 -20.28 9.31 -12.77
C ASP A 209 -19.08 9.96 -13.48
N THR A 210 -17.92 9.29 -13.52
CA THR A 210 -16.72 9.85 -14.16
C THR A 210 -16.64 9.54 -15.65
N CYS A 211 -17.53 8.69 -16.17
CA CYS A 211 -17.51 8.31 -17.59
C CYS A 211 -17.74 9.48 -18.56
N SER A 212 -18.44 10.54 -18.11
CA SER A 212 -18.62 11.75 -18.91
C SER A 212 -17.44 12.72 -18.85
N SER A 213 -16.58 12.65 -17.83
CA SER A 213 -15.45 13.59 -17.68
C SER A 213 -14.25 13.20 -18.55
N GLY A 214 -14.12 11.91 -18.90
CA GLY A 214 -12.97 11.41 -19.63
C GLY A 214 -11.66 11.70 -18.89
N GLN A 215 -11.63 11.63 -17.57
CA GLN A 215 -10.43 11.83 -16.73
C GLN A 215 -10.23 10.64 -15.78
N CYS A 216 -10.38 9.43 -16.30
CA CYS A 216 -10.28 8.18 -15.54
C CYS A 216 -9.84 7.03 -16.46
N CYS A 217 -9.53 5.90 -15.86
CA CYS A 217 -9.15 4.68 -16.53
C CYS A 217 -10.38 3.82 -16.89
N PRO A 218 -10.78 3.72 -18.18
CA PRO A 218 -11.95 2.93 -18.54
C PRO A 218 -11.67 1.43 -18.42
N ARG A 219 -12.70 0.65 -18.09
CA ARG A 219 -12.60 -0.82 -17.96
C ARG A 219 -12.05 -1.49 -19.21
N SER A 220 -12.48 -1.03 -20.39
CA SER A 220 -12.08 -1.54 -21.70
C SER A 220 -12.30 -0.48 -22.77
N THR A 221 -11.95 -0.78 -24.02
CA THR A 221 -12.18 0.10 -25.16
C THR A 221 -13.67 0.35 -25.47
N SER A 222 -14.57 -0.53 -25.01
CA SER A 222 -16.01 -0.44 -25.26
C SER A 222 -16.86 -0.23 -24.00
N THR A 223 -16.26 -0.36 -22.81
CA THR A 223 -16.94 -0.21 -21.52
C THR A 223 -16.15 0.75 -20.66
N CYS A 224 -16.79 1.87 -20.27
CA CYS A 224 -16.15 2.86 -19.43
C CYS A 224 -16.13 2.44 -17.95
N ASP A 225 -17.30 2.22 -17.34
CA ASP A 225 -17.41 1.93 -15.91
C ASP A 225 -16.71 0.61 -15.52
N ALA A 226 -15.82 0.70 -14.53
CA ALA A 226 -15.10 -0.42 -13.97
C ALA A 226 -15.91 -1.20 -12.92
N ASN A 227 -17.13 -0.75 -12.58
CA ASN A 227 -18.06 -1.37 -11.64
C ASN A 227 -17.44 -1.61 -10.24
N ALA A 228 -16.55 -0.72 -9.81
CA ALA A 228 -15.83 -0.80 -8.52
C ALA A 228 -15.09 -2.13 -8.25
N GLN A 229 -14.68 -2.84 -9.29
CA GLN A 229 -14.08 -4.17 -9.17
C GLN A 229 -12.58 -4.17 -8.87
N TYR A 230 -11.88 -3.05 -9.12
CA TYR A 230 -10.42 -2.99 -9.12
C TYR A 230 -9.89 -2.00 -8.08
N LEU A 231 -8.62 -2.18 -7.71
CA LEU A 231 -7.95 -1.43 -6.65
C LEU A 231 -7.88 0.08 -6.91
N MET A 232 -7.86 0.53 -8.17
CA MET A 232 -7.85 1.96 -8.50
C MET A 232 -9.25 2.58 -8.55
N ASN A 233 -10.29 1.91 -8.07
CA ASN A 233 -11.56 2.58 -7.84
C ASN A 233 -11.39 3.70 -6.80
N PRO A 234 -12.00 4.89 -6.98
CA PRO A 234 -11.90 5.98 -6.01
C PRO A 234 -12.53 5.66 -4.65
N PHE A 235 -13.25 4.54 -4.51
CA PHE A 235 -13.80 4.04 -3.26
C PHE A 235 -13.25 2.64 -2.98
N SER A 236 -12.50 2.52 -1.88
CA SER A 236 -11.90 1.25 -1.47
C SER A 236 -12.93 0.27 -0.91
N ALA A 237 -12.89 -0.97 -1.38
CA ALA A 237 -13.71 -2.08 -0.92
C ALA A 237 -12.87 -3.35 -0.74
N SER A 238 -13.23 -4.18 0.24
CA SER A 238 -12.47 -5.40 0.59
C SER A 238 -12.40 -6.43 -0.55
N SER A 239 -13.36 -6.39 -1.48
CA SER A 239 -13.43 -7.29 -2.64
C SER A 239 -12.44 -6.94 -3.76
N GLN A 240 -11.81 -5.76 -3.70
CA GLN A 240 -10.87 -5.31 -4.72
C GLN A 240 -9.52 -5.95 -4.47
N SER A 241 -9.10 -6.83 -5.39
CA SER A 241 -7.83 -7.57 -5.28
C SER A 241 -6.86 -7.31 -6.42
N ASP A 242 -7.30 -6.68 -7.51
CA ASP A 242 -6.54 -6.58 -8.77
C ASP A 242 -6.57 -5.17 -9.34
N PHE A 243 -5.56 -4.84 -10.13
CA PHE A 243 -5.54 -3.63 -10.95
C PHE A 243 -6.31 -3.83 -12.25
N SER A 244 -7.00 -2.79 -12.73
CA SER A 244 -7.72 -2.88 -14.00
C SER A 244 -6.75 -2.98 -15.18
N PRO A 245 -7.16 -3.55 -16.32
CA PRO A 245 -6.32 -3.52 -17.52
C PRO A 245 -5.89 -2.10 -17.93
N CYS A 246 -6.71 -1.08 -17.69
CA CYS A 246 -6.30 0.30 -17.96
C CYS A 246 -5.20 0.76 -17.01
N THR A 247 -5.31 0.48 -15.70
CA THR A 247 -4.25 0.77 -14.74
C THR A 247 -2.94 0.12 -15.14
N VAL A 248 -2.97 -1.14 -15.61
CA VAL A 248 -1.78 -1.85 -16.10
C VAL A 248 -1.11 -1.07 -17.24
N GLY A 249 -1.91 -0.73 -18.26
CA GLY A 249 -1.46 0.07 -19.40
C GLY A 249 -0.91 1.44 -19.04
N ASN A 250 -1.57 2.11 -18.10
CA ASN A 250 -1.18 3.42 -17.61
C ASN A 250 0.19 3.38 -16.93
N VAL A 251 0.37 2.49 -15.96
CA VAL A 251 1.60 2.40 -15.17
C VAL A 251 2.76 1.93 -16.04
N CYS A 252 2.60 0.81 -16.76
CA CYS A 252 3.66 0.29 -17.63
C CYS A 252 4.02 1.30 -18.72
N GLY A 253 3.02 1.99 -19.26
CA GLY A 253 3.22 3.03 -20.25
C GLY A 253 4.04 4.22 -19.75
N LEU A 254 3.83 4.67 -18.52
CA LEU A 254 4.59 5.76 -17.89
C LEU A 254 6.01 5.35 -17.52
N ILE A 255 6.21 4.09 -17.08
CA ILE A 255 7.53 3.52 -16.84
C ILE A 255 8.31 3.45 -18.16
N GLY A 256 7.71 2.87 -19.21
CA GLY A 256 8.36 2.69 -20.51
C GLY A 256 8.71 4.00 -21.20
N SER A 257 7.92 5.06 -21.00
CA SER A 257 8.20 6.38 -21.57
C SER A 257 9.14 7.24 -20.70
N GLY A 258 9.53 6.77 -19.52
CA GLY A 258 10.35 7.54 -18.57
C GLY A 258 9.64 8.72 -17.91
N ASN A 259 8.30 8.77 -17.96
CA ASN A 259 7.50 9.81 -17.28
C ASN A 259 7.41 9.57 -15.76
N VAL A 260 7.75 8.35 -15.32
CA VAL A 260 7.92 7.97 -13.93
C VAL A 260 9.35 7.46 -13.75
N LEU A 261 10.02 7.90 -12.69
CA LEU A 261 11.40 7.50 -12.44
C LEU A 261 11.43 6.06 -11.88
N THR A 262 12.34 5.24 -12.40
CA THR A 262 12.54 3.85 -11.95
C THR A 262 13.99 3.54 -11.60
N ARG A 263 14.88 4.54 -11.61
CA ARG A 263 16.32 4.37 -11.38
C ARG A 263 16.70 3.81 -10.01
N CYS A 264 15.81 3.93 -9.02
CA CYS A 264 16.02 3.40 -7.68
C CYS A 264 15.57 1.95 -7.51
N LEU A 265 14.90 1.37 -8.52
CA LEU A 265 14.43 -0.01 -8.46
C LEU A 265 15.61 -0.97 -8.56
N ILE A 266 15.75 -1.82 -7.55
CA ILE A 266 16.88 -2.75 -7.45
C ILE A 266 16.51 -4.15 -7.93
N SER A 267 17.53 -4.98 -8.12
CA SER A 267 17.33 -6.42 -8.34
C SER A 267 16.68 -7.04 -7.11
N ASN A 268 15.87 -8.08 -7.29
CA ASN A 268 15.26 -8.84 -6.19
C ASN A 268 16.24 -9.76 -5.43
N ARG A 269 17.54 -9.48 -5.46
CA ARG A 269 18.58 -10.30 -4.83
C ARG A 269 19.35 -9.49 -3.81
N ASN A 270 19.57 -10.08 -2.62
CA ASN A 270 20.28 -9.46 -1.50
C ASN A 270 19.67 -8.09 -1.15
N VAL A 271 18.35 -8.07 -1.05
CA VAL A 271 17.60 -6.83 -0.81
C VAL A 271 17.65 -6.52 0.69
N PRO A 272 18.05 -5.30 1.09
CA PRO A 272 17.99 -4.90 2.48
C PRO A 272 16.54 -4.57 2.83
N THR A 273 15.87 -5.47 3.54
CA THR A 273 14.50 -5.29 4.03
C THR A 273 14.46 -5.53 5.54
N ILE A 274 13.44 -4.97 6.20
CA ILE A 274 13.21 -5.06 7.66
C ILE A 274 12.48 -6.36 8.04
N THR A 275 11.90 -7.06 7.05
CA THR A 275 11.22 -8.34 7.22
C THR A 275 12.20 -9.42 7.68
N ALA A 276 11.76 -10.24 8.62
CA ALA A 276 12.53 -11.36 9.12
C ALA A 276 12.36 -12.54 8.17
N ASN A 277 13.16 -12.61 7.10
CA ASN A 277 13.26 -13.77 6.20
C ASN A 277 11.89 -14.35 5.81
N GLU A 278 11.02 -13.50 5.25
CA GLU A 278 9.66 -13.89 4.83
C GLU A 278 9.73 -14.54 3.44
N CYS A 279 9.94 -15.86 3.44
CA CYS A 279 10.06 -16.63 2.22
C CYS A 279 8.76 -16.54 1.39
N GLY A 280 8.89 -16.16 0.11
CA GLY A 280 7.79 -16.19 -0.85
C GLY A 280 7.11 -14.85 -1.18
N ASN A 281 7.70 -13.73 -0.75
CA ASN A 281 7.26 -12.37 -1.07
C ASN A 281 7.89 -11.78 -2.36
N GLY A 282 8.57 -12.60 -3.17
CA GLY A 282 9.25 -12.19 -4.41
C GLY A 282 10.62 -11.54 -4.24
N ILE A 283 11.05 -11.31 -3.00
CA ILE A 283 12.34 -10.72 -2.61
C ILE A 283 13.25 -11.85 -2.10
N VAL A 284 14.53 -11.85 -2.49
CA VAL A 284 15.55 -12.72 -1.89
C VAL A 284 16.32 -11.89 -0.88
N GLU A 285 16.05 -12.13 0.40
CA GLU A 285 16.69 -11.48 1.55
C GLU A 285 18.05 -12.13 1.87
N GLU A 286 18.85 -11.51 2.72
CA GLU A 286 20.16 -12.07 3.12
C GLU A 286 19.96 -13.40 3.88
N GLY A 287 20.45 -14.49 3.29
CA GLY A 287 20.30 -15.85 3.84
C GLY A 287 19.23 -16.71 3.14
N GLU A 288 18.52 -16.17 2.15
CA GLU A 288 17.59 -16.94 1.32
C GLU A 288 18.23 -17.42 0.01
N ASP A 289 18.04 -18.70 -0.35
CA ASP A 289 18.53 -19.27 -1.62
C ASP A 289 17.61 -18.92 -2.81
N SER A 290 16.31 -18.68 -2.56
CA SER A 290 15.31 -18.37 -3.58
C SER A 290 14.08 -17.66 -3.01
N ALA A 291 13.48 -16.74 -3.77
CA ALA A 291 12.24 -16.04 -3.43
C ALA A 291 10.97 -16.83 -3.82
N LEU A 292 11.08 -18.16 -3.97
CA LEU A 292 9.95 -18.97 -4.44
C LEU A 292 8.83 -18.92 -3.41
N MET A 293 7.64 -18.53 -3.88
CA MET A 293 6.39 -18.51 -3.15
C MET A 293 6.11 -19.89 -2.55
N TYR A 294 6.43 -20.07 -1.27
CA TYR A 294 5.83 -21.13 -0.47
C TYR A 294 4.50 -20.55 0.02
N LEU A 295 3.38 -21.02 -0.51
CA LEU A 295 2.09 -20.82 0.16
C LEU A 295 2.22 -21.56 1.50
N PRO A 296 2.28 -20.87 2.67
CA PRO A 296 2.33 -21.58 3.93
C PRO A 296 0.99 -22.29 4.09
N GLU A 297 1.01 -23.60 4.34
CA GLU A 297 -0.21 -24.39 4.63
C GLU A 297 -0.98 -23.85 5.86
N ASP A 298 -0.37 -22.94 6.64
CA ASP A 298 -0.88 -22.44 7.92
C ASP A 298 -1.80 -21.20 7.82
N THR A 299 -1.79 -20.44 6.73
CA THR A 299 -2.76 -19.31 6.56
C THR A 299 -4.10 -19.77 6.01
N ALA A 300 -4.17 -20.99 5.46
CA ALA A 300 -5.41 -21.62 5.05
C ALA A 300 -6.34 -21.86 6.25
N TRP A 301 -5.81 -22.10 7.45
CA TRP A 301 -6.64 -22.38 8.63
C TRP A 301 -7.29 -21.14 9.25
N GLU A 302 -6.62 -19.98 9.31
CA GLU A 302 -7.24 -18.75 9.84
C GLU A 302 -8.23 -18.09 8.87
N GLN A 303 -8.05 -18.27 7.56
CA GLN A 303 -9.09 -17.93 6.58
C GLN A 303 -10.21 -18.99 6.58
N ALA A 304 -9.89 -20.29 6.65
CA ALA A 304 -10.89 -21.34 6.77
C ALA A 304 -11.73 -21.19 8.03
N ASP A 305 -11.20 -20.74 9.16
CA ASP A 305 -12.00 -20.57 10.39
C ASP A 305 -13.07 -19.47 10.23
N ARG A 306 -12.79 -18.40 9.48
CA ARG A 306 -13.81 -17.40 9.09
C ARG A 306 -14.84 -17.93 8.10
N TYR A 307 -14.44 -18.80 7.17
CA TYR A 307 -15.37 -19.47 6.25
C TYR A 307 -16.16 -20.62 6.92
N TRP A 308 -15.60 -21.28 7.93
CA TRP A 308 -16.19 -22.42 8.63
C TRP A 308 -17.19 -22.00 9.70
N THR A 309 -16.93 -20.86 10.37
CA THR A 309 -17.90 -20.21 11.27
C THR A 309 -19.16 -19.77 10.49
N ALA A 310 -19.03 -19.46 9.20
CA ALA A 310 -20.17 -19.18 8.33
C ALA A 310 -20.92 -20.45 7.86
N LEU A 311 -20.25 -21.61 7.78
CA LEU A 311 -20.85 -22.88 7.35
C LEU A 311 -21.64 -23.59 8.46
N LEU A 312 -21.30 -23.34 9.73
CA LEU A 312 -22.00 -23.92 10.88
C LEU A 312 -23.41 -23.38 11.12
N VAL A 313 -23.86 -22.38 10.36
CA VAL A 313 -25.21 -21.80 10.49
C VAL A 313 -26.26 -22.51 9.61
N ALA A 314 -25.89 -23.49 8.78
CA ALA A 314 -26.87 -24.22 7.96
C ALA A 314 -26.50 -25.70 7.70
N VAL A 315 -26.44 -26.51 8.77
CA VAL A 315 -26.37 -27.97 8.65
C VAL A 315 -27.79 -28.55 8.82
N ASP A 316 -28.31 -29.21 7.78
CA ASP A 316 -29.62 -29.85 7.82
C ASP A 316 -29.55 -31.25 8.45
N SER A 317 -28.50 -32.02 8.16
CA SER A 317 -28.28 -33.33 8.77
C SER A 317 -26.84 -33.82 8.68
N VAL A 318 -26.48 -34.74 9.60
CA VAL A 318 -25.16 -35.38 9.68
C VAL A 318 -25.36 -36.89 9.78
N ALA A 319 -24.70 -37.66 8.90
CA ALA A 319 -24.70 -39.12 8.93
C ALA A 319 -23.37 -39.64 9.49
N MET A 320 -23.45 -40.52 10.49
CA MET A 320 -22.29 -41.16 11.15
C MET A 320 -22.24 -42.65 10.86
N ASP A 321 -21.04 -43.24 10.89
CA ASP A 321 -20.87 -44.69 10.81
C ASP A 321 -20.98 -45.39 12.17
N SER A 322 -20.92 -46.73 12.15
CA SER A 322 -21.02 -47.58 13.34
C SER A 322 -19.88 -47.38 14.35
N ALA A 323 -18.84 -46.64 14.00
CA ALA A 323 -17.76 -46.23 14.88
C ALA A 323 -17.91 -44.78 15.39
N GLY A 324 -19.04 -44.11 15.07
CA GLY A 324 -19.34 -42.74 15.48
C GLY A 324 -18.64 -41.65 14.66
N ARG A 325 -18.07 -41.97 13.49
CA ARG A 325 -17.39 -40.99 12.64
C ARG A 325 -18.35 -40.37 11.63
N ILE A 326 -18.26 -39.06 11.42
CA ILE A 326 -19.07 -38.34 10.43
C ILE A 326 -18.63 -38.76 9.02
N ARG A 327 -19.57 -39.28 8.23
CA ARG A 327 -19.34 -39.65 6.82
C ARG A 327 -19.91 -38.65 5.83
N THR A 328 -20.99 -37.98 6.20
CA THR A 328 -21.68 -37.06 5.29
C THR A 328 -22.29 -35.92 6.07
N VAL A 329 -22.07 -34.71 5.59
CA VAL A 329 -22.73 -33.49 6.08
C VAL A 329 -23.56 -32.92 4.92
N THR A 330 -24.83 -32.66 5.19
CA THR A 330 -25.78 -32.14 4.19
C THR A 330 -26.24 -30.75 4.60
N GLY A 331 -26.18 -29.80 3.67
CA GLY A 331 -26.70 -28.45 3.81
C GLY A 331 -27.40 -27.96 2.54
N PRO A 332 -27.86 -26.70 2.51
CA PRO A 332 -28.74 -26.17 1.47
C PRO A 332 -28.10 -26.10 0.07
N LEU A 333 -26.77 -26.20 -0.03
CA LEU A 333 -26.04 -26.22 -1.30
C LEU A 333 -25.60 -27.62 -1.75
N GLY A 334 -25.93 -28.67 -0.99
CA GLY A 334 -25.61 -30.06 -1.34
C GLY A 334 -25.04 -30.88 -0.19
N SER A 335 -24.69 -32.14 -0.47
CA SER A 335 -24.06 -33.06 0.50
C SER A 335 -22.57 -33.22 0.21
N ILE A 336 -21.75 -33.13 1.26
CA ILE A 336 -20.31 -33.39 1.21
C ILE A 336 -20.05 -34.74 1.87
N VAL A 337 -19.48 -35.68 1.09
CA VAL A 337 -19.00 -36.97 1.61
C VAL A 337 -17.57 -36.78 2.08
N ILE A 338 -17.35 -36.93 3.38
CA ILE A 338 -16.02 -36.82 3.98
C ILE A 338 -15.37 -38.20 3.83
N GLY A 339 -14.58 -38.36 2.75
CA GLY A 339 -13.82 -39.58 2.49
C GLY A 339 -12.72 -39.76 3.53
N LEU A 340 -12.72 -40.92 4.19
CA LEU A 340 -11.64 -41.34 5.09
C LEU A 340 -10.42 -41.76 4.27
N TRP A 341 -9.25 -41.18 4.58
CA TRP A 341 -7.99 -41.92 4.48
C TRP A 341 -7.86 -42.82 5.73
#